data_AF-A0AAU5NNX1-F1
#
_entry.id   AF-A0AAU5NNX1-F1
#
_cell.length_a   1.000
_cell.length_b   1.000
_cell.length_c   1.000
_cell.angle_alpha   90.00
_cell.angle_beta   90.00
_cell.angle_gamma   90.00
#
_symmetry.space_group_name_H-M   'P 1'
#
loop_
_entity.id
_entity.type
_entity.pdbx_description
1 polymer ?
#
loop_
_entity_poly.entity_id
_entity_poly.type
_entity_poly.pdbx_seq_one_letter_code
_entity_poly.pdbx_strand_id
1 'polypeptide(L)' 'MVRRRGTPTRSRGSAPQVQVAEAMGVTQARVSRIEKGQLERGEVDALAACVKALGGKPKIVADFGDETYVPG' A
#
# COMPACT_ATOMS: atom_id res chain seq x y z
N MET A 1 3.95 42.56 10.88
CA MET A 1 4.67 41.27 11.06
C MET A 1 3.96 40.20 10.25
N VAL A 2 4.51 39.86 9.08
CA VAL A 2 3.88 38.99 8.07
C VAL A 2 3.90 37.54 8.56
N ARG A 3 2.74 36.99 8.92
CA ARG A 3 2.58 35.54 9.11
C ARG A 3 2.57 34.87 7.73
N ARG A 4 3.72 34.33 7.32
CA ARG A 4 3.78 33.41 6.18
C ARG A 4 2.99 32.15 6.55
N ARG A 5 1.80 31.99 5.96
CA ARG A 5 1.16 30.67 5.88
C ARG A 5 1.92 29.88 4.82
N GLY A 6 2.96 29.17 5.26
CA GLY A 6 3.53 28.10 4.45
C GLY A 6 2.46 27.04 4.25
N THR A 7 2.19 26.65 3.00
CA THR A 7 1.44 25.44 2.67
C THR A 7 2.13 24.25 3.34
N PRO A 8 1.41 23.35 4.02
CA PRO A 8 2.03 22.18 4.60
C PRO A 8 2.61 21.33 3.46
N THR A 9 3.92 21.19 3.44
CA THR A 9 4.63 20.19 2.65
C THR A 9 4.07 18.82 3.06
N ARG A 10 3.46 18.08 2.13
CA ARG A 10 3.12 16.66 2.32
C ARG A 10 4.44 15.88 2.44
N SER A 11 5.01 15.83 3.63
CA SER A 11 5.86 14.70 4.02
C SER A 11 5.00 13.45 3.83
N ARG A 12 5.33 12.57 2.87
CA ARG A 12 4.62 11.30 2.64
C ARG A 12 4.98 10.30 3.75
N GLY A 13 4.70 10.65 5.00
CA GLY A 13 4.52 9.63 6.04
C GLY A 13 3.39 8.70 5.62
N SER A 14 3.45 7.42 5.98
CA SER A 14 2.39 6.45 5.70
C SER A 14 1.02 7.09 5.97
N ALA A 15 0.15 7.07 4.97
CA ALA A 15 -1.20 7.59 5.12
C ALA A 15 -1.87 6.87 6.31
N PRO A 16 -2.55 7.58 7.22
CA PRO A 16 -3.30 6.94 8.29
C PRO A 16 -4.24 5.88 7.71
N GLN A 17 -4.33 4.70 8.34
CA GLN A 17 -5.17 3.58 7.88
C GLN A 17 -6.60 4.00 7.52
N VAL A 18 -7.15 5.01 8.19
CA VAL A 18 -8.48 5.58 7.91
C VAL A 18 -8.56 6.16 6.50
N GLN A 19 -7.55 6.91 6.07
CA GLN A 19 -7.50 7.49 4.70
C GLN A 19 -7.34 6.40 3.65
N VAL A 20 -6.53 5.38 3.94
CA VAL A 20 -6.39 4.21 3.04
C VAL A 20 -7.71 3.45 2.95
N ALA A 21 -8.41 3.27 4.07
CA ALA A 21 -9.69 2.58 4.13
C ALA A 21 -10.78 3.32 3.35
N GLU A 22 -10.86 4.65 3.51
CA GLU A 22 -11.74 5.52 2.74
C GLU A 22 -11.46 5.42 1.23
N ALA A 23 -10.19 5.52 0.83
CA ALA A 23 -9.81 5.40 -0.58
C ALA A 23 -10.12 4.01 -1.18
N MET A 24 -10.04 2.96 -0.35
CA MET A 24 -10.36 1.58 -0.75
C MET A 24 -11.85 1.23 -0.63
N GLY A 25 -12.69 2.10 -0.05
CA GLY A 25 -14.10 1.80 0.23
C GLY A 25 -14.30 0.64 1.22
N VAL A 26 -13.35 0.42 2.13
CA VAL A 26 -13.38 -0.66 3.13
C VAL A 26 -13.31 -0.08 4.55
N THR A 27 -13.47 -0.93 5.56
CA THR A 27 -13.30 -0.49 6.95
C THR A 27 -11.82 -0.35 7.32
N GLN A 28 -11.49 0.55 8.25
CA GLN A 28 -10.14 0.63 8.83
C GLN A 28 -9.69 -0.72 9.40
N ALA A 29 -10.59 -1.48 10.01
CA ALA A 29 -10.31 -2.82 10.52
C ALA A 29 -9.87 -3.78 9.40
N ARG A 30 -10.41 -3.64 8.18
CA ARG A 30 -9.93 -4.40 7.01
C ARG A 30 -8.50 -4.00 6.66
N VAL A 31 -8.19 -2.71 6.55
CA VAL A 31 -6.82 -2.24 6.28
C VAL A 31 -5.83 -2.70 7.35
N SER A 32 -6.20 -2.60 8.63
CA SER A 32 -5.34 -3.09 9.72
C SER A 32 -5.06 -4.59 9.63
N ARG A 33 -6.01 -5.42 9.19
CA ARG A 33 -5.76 -6.85 8.96
C ARG A 33 -4.79 -7.08 7.80
N ILE A 34 -4.97 -6.32 6.70
CA ILE A 34 -4.07 -6.37 5.53
C ILE A 34 -2.64 -6.04 5.97
N GLU A 35 -2.43 -4.95 6.69
CA GLU A 35 -1.11 -4.52 7.19
C GLU A 35 -0.47 -5.52 8.17
N LYS A 36 -1.29 -6.27 8.91
CA LYS A 36 -0.83 -7.35 9.80
C LYS A 36 -0.61 -8.69 9.08
N GLY A 37 -0.71 -8.72 7.75
CA GLY A 37 -0.60 -9.95 6.97
C GLY A 37 -1.75 -10.94 7.19
N GLN A 38 -2.85 -10.50 7.81
CA GLN A 38 -4.05 -11.30 8.08
C GLN A 38 -5.02 -11.24 6.90
N LEU A 39 -4.47 -11.38 5.69
CA LEU A 39 -5.23 -11.62 4.48
C LEU A 39 -5.76 -13.06 4.52
N GLU A 40 -7.00 -13.25 4.07
CA GLU A 40 -7.40 -14.61 3.69
C GLU A 40 -6.52 -14.99 2.51
N ARG A 41 -5.87 -16.16 2.56
CA ARG A 41 -4.94 -16.65 1.52
C ARG A 41 -5.62 -16.52 0.16
N GLY A 42 -5.20 -15.52 -0.61
CA GLY A 42 -5.93 -15.04 -1.78
C GLY A 42 -5.27 -15.50 -3.08
N GLU A 43 -5.88 -15.09 -4.21
CA GLU A 43 -5.37 -15.34 -5.56
C GLU A 43 -3.93 -14.83 -5.77
N VAL A 44 -3.53 -13.78 -5.03
CA VAL A 44 -2.16 -13.24 -5.04
C VAL A 44 -1.13 -14.29 -4.54
N ASP A 45 -1.48 -15.08 -3.52
CA ASP A 45 -0.59 -16.13 -3.02
C ASP A 45 -0.43 -17.26 -4.05
N ALA A 46 -1.52 -17.60 -4.75
CA ALA A 46 -1.49 -18.59 -5.82
C ALA A 46 -0.61 -18.13 -6.99
N LEU A 47 -0.76 -16.87 -7.43
CA LEU A 47 0.10 -16.27 -8.46
C LEU A 47 1.57 -16.22 -8.01
N ALA A 48 1.83 -15.84 -6.76
CA ALA A 48 3.18 -15.84 -6.20
C ALA A 48 3.78 -17.25 -6.17
N ALA A 49 3.00 -18.28 -5.86
CA ALA A 49 3.43 -19.67 -5.89
C ALA A 49 3.76 -20.14 -7.31
N CYS A 50 2.96 -19.78 -8.31
CA CYS A 50 3.25 -20.06 -9.72
C CYS A 50 4.58 -19.44 -10.16
N VAL A 51 4.81 -18.17 -9.85
CA VAL A 51 6.09 -17.48 -10.18
C VAL A 51 7.28 -18.18 -9.52
N LYS A 52 7.15 -18.56 -8.25
CA LYS A 52 8.20 -19.29 -7.52
C LYS A 52 8.47 -20.68 -8.11
N ALA A 53 7.43 -21.40 -8.51
CA ALA A 53 7.57 -22.73 -9.13
C ALA A 53 8.38 -22.69 -10.44
N LEU A 54 8.35 -21.56 -11.14
CA LEU A 54 9.15 -21.31 -12.35
C LEU A 54 10.56 -20.77 -12.06
N GLY A 55 10.99 -20.71 -10.78
CA GLY A 55 12.27 -20.15 -10.37
C GLY A 55 12.30 -18.61 -10.33
N GLY A 56 11.14 -17.97 -10.51
CA GLY A 56 10.99 -16.51 -10.45
C GLY A 56 10.91 -15.98 -9.02
N LYS A 57 11.11 -14.67 -8.88
CA LYS A 57 10.89 -13.93 -7.63
C LYS A 57 9.69 -13.00 -7.80
N PRO A 58 8.54 -13.30 -7.16
CA PRO A 58 7.37 -12.43 -7.27
C PRO A 58 7.71 -11.06 -6.68
N LYS A 59 7.27 -10.00 -7.38
CA LYS A 59 7.38 -8.61 -6.95
C LYS A 59 5.99 -8.00 -6.95
N ILE A 60 5.64 -7.31 -5.86
CA ILE A 60 4.46 -6.45 -5.82
C ILE A 60 4.93 -5.06 -6.24
N VAL A 61 4.21 -4.43 -7.16
CA VAL A 61 4.55 -3.10 -7.68
C VAL A 61 3.31 -2.24 -7.56
N ALA A 62 3.43 -1.11 -6.85
CA ALA A 62 2.42 -0.06 -6.83
C ALA A 62 2.85 1.02 -7.82
N ASP A 63 2.05 1.22 -8.86
CA ASP A 63 2.26 2.22 -9.90
C ASP A 63 1.36 3.44 -9.64
N PHE A 64 1.97 4.61 -9.49
CA PHE A 64 1.30 5.89 -9.28
C PHE A 64 1.45 6.85 -10.47
N GLY A 65 1.78 6.33 -11.65
CA GLY A 65 2.00 7.09 -12.89
C GLY A 65 3.39 7.72 -12.95
N ASP A 66 3.64 8.70 -12.09
CA ASP A 66 4.94 9.42 -12.07
C ASP A 66 6.01 8.68 -11.24
N GLU A 67 5.59 7.73 -10.41
CA GLU A 67 6.46 7.00 -9.49
C GLU A 67 6.01 5.55 -9.35
N THR A 68 6.99 4.65 -9.25
CA THR A 68 6.76 3.25 -8.91
C THR A 68 7.32 2.95 -7.51
N TYR A 69 6.49 2.34 -6.66
CA TYR A 69 6.91 1.84 -5.35
C TYR A 69 6.95 0.31 -5.34
N VAL A 70 8.08 -0.25 -4.92
CA VAL A 70 8.25 -1.68 -4.67
C VAL A 70 8.37 -1.88 -3.16
N PRO A 71 7.38 -2.49 -2.50
CA PRO A 71 7.50 -2.86 -1.09
C PRO A 71 8.69 -3.82 -0.90
N GLY A 72 9.48 -3.58 0.15
CA GLY A 72 10.59 -4.45 0.55
C GLY A 72 10.14 -5.79 1.11
#